data_AF-A0A1U2D2J9-F1
#
_entry.id   AF-A0A1U2D2J9-F1
#
_cell.length_a   1.000
_cell.length_b   1.000
_cell.length_c   1.000
_cell.angle_alpha   90.00
_cell.angle_beta   90.00
_cell.angle_gamma   90.00
#
_symmetry.space_group_name_H-M   'P 1'
#
loop_
_entity.id
_entity.type
_entity.pdbx_description
1 polymer ?
#
loop_
_entity_poly.entity_id
_entity_poly.type
_entity_poly.pdbx_seq_one_letter_code
_entity_poly.pdbx_strand_id
1 'polypeptide(L)'
;MIAAAAGWWRFDSTVLKDRRLHKNAATAQCIVAIRDSIDRSLHAGGSSEADSKATSAGARFSDVTGTPEPLSFDNHGVPTELGKKPSSVLTNWQIGGHVHLDDSLPTGSGLGPDNRFSCSVIVFDDNTIHVASRQVLRT
;
A
#
# COMPACT_ATOMS: atom_id res chain seq x y z
N MET A 1 7.07 -6.58 41.44
CA MET A 1 7.27 -6.14 40.04
C MET A 1 6.96 -7.30 39.12
N ILE A 2 5.76 -7.33 38.51
CA ILE A 2 5.41 -8.29 37.45
C ILE A 2 4.64 -7.50 36.40
N ALA A 3 5.34 -6.93 35.43
CA ALA A 3 4.74 -6.18 34.33
C ALA A 3 5.53 -6.33 33.01
N ALA A 4 6.21 -7.46 32.80
CA ALA A 4 7.04 -7.68 31.60
C ALA A 4 6.53 -8.82 30.68
N ALA A 5 5.66 -9.72 31.16
CA ALA A 5 5.29 -10.91 30.39
C ALA A 5 4.15 -10.67 29.36
N ALA A 6 3.22 -9.76 29.61
CA ALA A 6 2.05 -9.58 28.74
C ALA A 6 2.36 -8.85 27.42
N GLY A 7 3.44 -8.04 27.39
CA GLY A 7 3.87 -7.33 26.19
C GLY A 7 4.41 -8.28 25.13
N TRP A 8 5.36 -9.15 25.50
CA TRP A 8 6.08 -10.00 24.55
C TRP A 8 5.17 -11.02 23.85
N TRP A 9 4.23 -11.63 24.57
CA TRP A 9 3.30 -12.61 23.98
C TRP A 9 2.34 -11.99 22.94
N ARG A 10 1.88 -10.75 23.16
CA ARG A 10 1.03 -10.05 22.20
C ARG A 10 1.79 -9.66 20.95
N PHE A 11 3.03 -9.17 21.08
CA PHE A 11 3.88 -8.85 19.94
C PHE A 11 4.23 -10.08 19.08
N ASP A 12 4.50 -11.23 19.70
CA ASP A 12 4.83 -12.46 18.97
C ASP A 12 3.63 -12.95 18.15
N SER A 13 2.44 -13.00 18.76
CA SER A 13 1.22 -13.46 18.09
C SER A 13 0.78 -12.56 16.92
N THR A 14 0.92 -11.23 17.03
CA THR A 14 0.58 -10.31 15.94
C THR A 14 1.59 -10.38 14.80
N VAL A 15 2.88 -10.46 15.09
CA VAL A 15 3.93 -10.61 14.08
C VAL A 15 3.81 -11.93 13.33
N LEU A 16 3.52 -13.03 14.04
CA LEU A 16 3.27 -14.34 13.41
C LEU A 16 2.02 -14.33 12.54
N LYS A 17 0.95 -13.66 12.98
CA LYS A 17 -0.28 -13.50 12.19
C LYS A 17 -0.02 -12.66 10.94
N ASP A 18 0.66 -11.52 11.07
CA ASP A 18 1.00 -10.64 9.95
C ASP A 18 1.87 -11.36 8.92
N ARG A 19 2.83 -12.19 9.37
CA ARG A 19 3.67 -13.01 8.50
C ARG A 19 2.86 -14.09 7.77
N ARG A 20 1.97 -14.80 8.47
CA ARG A 20 1.08 -15.81 7.86
C ARG A 20 0.12 -15.21 6.84
N LEU A 21 -0.25 -13.96 7.04
CA LEU A 21 -1.15 -13.20 6.17
C LEU A 21 -0.40 -12.34 5.14
N HIS A 22 0.90 -12.56 4.95
CA HIS A 22 1.74 -11.92 3.93
C HIS A 22 1.75 -10.39 3.97
N LYS A 23 1.60 -9.78 5.16
CA LYS A 23 1.55 -8.31 5.32
C LYS A 23 2.73 -7.60 4.68
N ASN A 24 3.96 -8.07 4.91
CA ASN A 24 5.16 -7.44 4.35
C ASN A 24 5.17 -7.44 2.82
N ALA A 25 4.71 -8.54 2.20
CA ALA A 25 4.62 -8.64 0.75
C ALA A 25 3.49 -7.75 0.20
N ALA A 26 2.36 -7.69 0.90
CA ALA A 26 1.27 -6.77 0.57
C ALA A 26 1.69 -5.30 0.68
N THR A 27 2.44 -4.93 1.72
CA THR A 27 3.01 -3.59 1.91
C THR A 27 3.99 -3.24 0.79
N ALA A 28 4.88 -4.17 0.41
CA ALA A 28 5.80 -3.95 -0.70
C ALA A 28 5.04 -3.70 -2.03
N GLN A 29 4.01 -4.50 -2.31
CA GLN A 29 3.17 -4.32 -3.51
C GLN A 29 2.41 -2.99 -3.49
N CYS A 30 1.88 -2.57 -2.33
CA CYS A 30 1.28 -1.24 -2.19
C CYS A 30 2.30 -0.13 -2.49
N ILE A 31 3.50 -0.18 -1.91
CA ILE A 31 4.53 0.84 -2.14
C ILE A 31 4.92 0.94 -3.62
N VAL A 32 5.13 -0.20 -4.30
CA VAL A 32 5.40 -0.23 -5.75
C VAL A 32 4.23 0.42 -6.50
N ALA A 33 3.00 0.02 -6.18
CA ALA A 33 1.83 0.55 -6.83
C ALA A 33 1.65 2.07 -6.58
N ILE A 34 2.04 2.59 -5.43
CA ILE A 34 2.01 4.03 -5.14
C ILE A 34 3.10 4.77 -5.92
N ARG A 35 4.31 4.22 -6.03
CA ARG A 35 5.36 4.80 -6.89
C ARG A 35 4.90 4.92 -8.34
N ASP A 36 4.28 3.88 -8.90
CA ASP A 36 3.70 3.93 -10.25
C ASP A 36 2.58 4.96 -10.38
N SER A 37 1.84 5.24 -9.30
CA SER A 37 0.81 6.28 -9.30
C SER A 37 1.45 7.67 -9.30
N ILE A 38 2.50 7.87 -8.49
CA ILE A 38 3.27 9.12 -8.43
C ILE A 38 3.89 9.42 -9.78
N ASP A 39 4.58 8.45 -10.38
CA ASP A 39 5.20 8.57 -11.71
C ASP A 39 4.20 9.03 -12.77
N ARG A 40 3.02 8.37 -12.84
CA ARG A 40 1.96 8.76 -13.78
C ARG A 40 1.39 10.15 -13.51
N SER A 41 1.21 10.53 -12.25
CA SER A 41 0.75 11.87 -11.87
C SER A 41 1.77 12.95 -12.24
N LEU A 42 3.07 12.70 -12.03
CA LEU A 42 4.14 13.61 -12.42
C LEU A 42 4.21 13.78 -13.92
N HIS A 43 4.14 12.68 -14.66
CA HIS A 43 4.15 12.71 -16.12
C HIS A 43 2.93 13.45 -16.69
N ALA A 44 1.73 13.20 -16.14
CA ALA A 44 0.52 13.94 -16.49
C ALA A 44 0.61 15.43 -16.14
N GLY A 45 1.36 15.77 -15.09
CA GLY A 45 1.66 17.15 -14.70
C GLY A 45 2.68 17.86 -15.60
N GLY A 46 3.34 17.14 -16.52
CA GLY A 46 4.30 17.70 -17.47
C GLY A 46 5.77 17.44 -17.12
N SER A 47 6.07 16.63 -16.11
CA SER A 47 7.45 16.19 -15.85
C SER A 47 7.95 15.27 -16.98
N SER A 48 9.26 15.32 -17.26
CA SER A 48 9.88 14.37 -18.17
C SER A 48 9.79 12.95 -17.62
N GLU A 49 9.95 11.94 -18.48
CA GLU A 49 9.97 10.53 -18.03
C GLU A 49 11.12 10.27 -17.05
N ALA A 50 12.29 10.87 -17.28
CA ALA A 50 13.45 10.71 -16.43
C ALA A 50 13.22 11.32 -15.04
N ASP A 51 12.67 12.54 -14.98
CA ASP A 51 12.40 13.23 -13.71
C ASP A 51 11.28 12.51 -12.94
N SER A 52 10.20 12.11 -13.61
CA SER A 52 9.09 11.38 -12.98
C SER A 52 9.56 10.06 -12.34
N LYS A 53 10.44 9.32 -13.03
CA LYS A 53 11.06 8.10 -12.52
C LYS A 53 12.02 8.39 -11.37
N ALA A 54 12.84 9.44 -11.47
CA ALA A 54 13.77 9.82 -10.41
C ALA A 54 13.02 10.19 -9.12
N THR A 55 12.01 11.07 -9.23
CA THR A 55 11.18 11.51 -8.09
C THR A 55 10.39 10.35 -7.48
N SER A 56 9.76 9.50 -8.29
CA SER A 56 9.00 8.35 -7.78
C SER A 56 9.89 7.27 -7.13
N ALA A 57 11.11 7.05 -7.66
CA ALA A 57 12.10 6.17 -7.04
C ALA A 57 12.64 6.75 -5.73
N GLY A 58 12.87 8.06 -5.69
CA GLY A 58 13.31 8.81 -4.51
C GLY A 58 12.24 8.99 -3.43
N ALA A 59 10.97 8.68 -3.72
CA ALA A 59 9.86 8.82 -2.79
C ALA A 59 10.11 8.11 -1.45
N ARG A 60 10.01 8.87 -0.36
CA ARG A 60 10.29 8.42 1.01
C ARG A 60 8.98 8.11 1.72
N PHE A 61 8.77 6.84 2.04
CA PHE A 61 7.56 6.36 2.71
C PHE A 61 7.76 6.31 4.22
N SER A 62 6.81 6.84 4.98
CA SER A 62 6.81 6.82 6.45
C SER A 62 5.46 6.39 7.02
N ASP A 63 5.47 6.00 8.29
CA ASP A 63 4.28 5.63 9.08
C ASP A 63 3.39 4.60 8.38
N VAL A 64 4.03 3.68 7.66
CA VAL A 64 3.35 2.67 6.87
C VAL A 64 2.74 1.64 7.81
N THR A 65 1.42 1.63 7.84
CA THR A 65 0.62 0.70 8.65
C THR A 65 -0.30 -0.11 7.76
N GLY A 66 -0.66 -1.31 8.22
CA GLY A 66 -1.55 -2.21 7.52
C GLY A 66 -2.50 -2.87 8.50
N THR A 67 -3.79 -2.73 8.26
CA THR A 67 -4.87 -3.32 9.06
C THR A 67 -5.66 -4.29 8.18
N PRO A 68 -5.94 -5.52 8.64
CA PRO A 68 -6.76 -6.43 7.87
C PRO A 68 -8.21 -5.97 7.94
N GLU A 69 -8.87 -5.88 6.79
CA GLU A 69 -10.27 -5.48 6.67
C GLU A 69 -11.03 -6.45 5.75
N PRO A 70 -12.36 -6.53 5.85
CA PRO A 70 -13.16 -7.18 4.81
C PRO A 70 -12.93 -6.54 3.44
N LEU A 71 -13.33 -7.22 2.37
CA LEU A 71 -13.39 -6.58 1.06
C LEU A 71 -14.41 -5.44 1.11
N SER A 72 -14.04 -4.29 0.56
CA SER A 72 -15.01 -3.21 0.32
C SER A 72 -15.98 -3.60 -0.79
N PHE A 73 -17.11 -2.89 -0.87
CA PHE A 73 -18.10 -3.06 -1.95
C PHE A 73 -17.45 -3.07 -3.34
N ASP A 74 -16.55 -2.11 -3.58
CA ASP A 74 -15.85 -1.96 -4.86
C ASP A 74 -14.87 -3.10 -5.15
N ASN A 75 -14.35 -3.77 -4.13
CA ASN A 75 -13.35 -4.83 -4.27
C ASN A 75 -13.95 -6.24 -4.22
N HIS A 76 -15.26 -6.38 -4.02
CA HIS A 76 -15.93 -7.70 -3.98
C HIS A 76 -15.88 -8.44 -5.32
N GLY A 77 -15.79 -7.72 -6.44
CA GLY A 77 -15.70 -8.30 -7.79
C GLY A 77 -14.31 -8.82 -8.16
N VAL A 78 -13.25 -8.28 -7.51
CA VAL A 78 -11.86 -8.52 -7.89
C VAL A 78 -11.46 -10.00 -7.92
N PRO A 79 -11.85 -10.86 -6.95
CA PRO A 79 -11.57 -12.30 -7.06
C PRO A 79 -12.10 -12.90 -8.36
N THR A 80 -13.35 -12.59 -8.73
CA THR A 80 -14.00 -13.12 -9.93
C THR A 80 -13.33 -12.61 -11.21
N GLU A 81 -12.95 -11.33 -11.26
CA GLU A 81 -12.22 -10.73 -12.38
C GLU A 81 -10.85 -11.40 -12.62
N LEU A 82 -10.22 -11.87 -11.54
CA LEU A 82 -8.97 -12.63 -11.60
C LEU A 82 -9.19 -14.14 -11.82
N GLY A 83 -10.42 -14.59 -12.09
CA GLY A 83 -10.77 -16.00 -12.25
C GLY A 83 -10.67 -16.83 -10.96
N LYS A 84 -10.70 -16.18 -9.79
CA LYS A 84 -10.59 -16.78 -8.47
C LYS A 84 -11.94 -16.80 -7.75
N LYS A 85 -12.05 -17.66 -6.73
CA LYS A 85 -13.24 -17.73 -5.87
C LYS A 85 -13.14 -16.69 -4.75
N PRO A 86 -14.24 -16.03 -4.32
CA PRO A 86 -14.20 -15.14 -3.16
C PRO A 86 -13.66 -15.81 -1.89
N SER A 87 -13.90 -17.12 -1.71
CA SER A 87 -13.39 -17.92 -0.59
C SER A 87 -11.87 -18.14 -0.60
N SER A 88 -11.19 -17.86 -1.72
CA SER A 88 -9.72 -17.96 -1.82
C SER A 88 -9.01 -16.72 -1.27
N VAL A 89 -9.75 -15.68 -0.87
CA VAL A 89 -9.16 -14.49 -0.24
C VAL A 89 -8.71 -14.87 1.16
N LEU A 90 -7.40 -14.86 1.36
CA LEU A 90 -6.77 -15.09 2.65
C LEU A 90 -6.93 -13.84 3.54
N THR A 91 -6.70 -12.66 2.97
CA THR A 91 -6.88 -11.38 3.66
C THR A 91 -6.96 -10.23 2.68
N ASN A 92 -7.61 -9.14 3.09
CA ASN A 92 -7.49 -7.85 2.44
C ASN A 92 -6.82 -6.88 3.42
N TRP A 93 -5.67 -6.34 3.02
CA TRP A 93 -4.93 -5.37 3.80
C TRP A 93 -5.29 -3.96 3.36
N GLN A 94 -5.81 -3.17 4.29
CA GLN A 94 -5.86 -1.73 4.14
C GLN A 94 -4.53 -1.15 4.61
N ILE A 95 -3.72 -0.71 3.66
CA ILE A 95 -2.35 -0.21 3.89
C ILE A 95 -2.34 1.28 3.65
N GLY A 96 -1.70 2.06 4.52
CA GLY A 96 -1.57 3.49 4.32
C GLY A 96 -0.43 4.09 5.12
N GLY A 97 -0.12 5.35 4.81
CA GLY A 97 0.95 6.10 5.45
C GLY A 97 1.18 7.43 4.73
N HIS A 98 2.39 7.95 4.89
CA HIS A 98 2.83 9.19 4.25
C HIS A 98 3.90 8.91 3.20
N VAL A 99 3.95 9.75 2.18
CA VAL A 99 5.00 9.74 1.17
C VAL A 99 5.48 11.16 0.92
N HIS A 100 6.78 11.34 1.08
CA HIS A 100 7.47 12.59 0.83
C HIS A 100 8.22 12.55 -0.51
N LEU A 101 8.18 13.65 -1.25
CA LEU A 101 8.81 13.82 -2.57
C LEU A 101 9.77 15.02 -2.52
N ASP A 102 11.05 14.78 -2.83
CA ASP A 102 12.14 15.74 -2.61
C ASP A 102 12.33 16.81 -3.72
N ASP A 103 11.41 16.89 -4.70
CA ASP A 103 11.58 17.68 -5.92
C ASP A 103 10.54 18.78 -6.12
N SER A 104 10.82 19.72 -7.04
CA SER A 104 9.83 20.68 -7.53
C SER A 104 8.75 19.95 -8.33
N LEU A 105 7.62 19.69 -7.70
CA LEU A 105 6.51 18.99 -8.32
C LEU A 105 5.80 19.92 -9.30
N PRO A 106 5.46 19.46 -10.52
CA PRO A 106 4.70 20.28 -11.44
C PRO A 106 3.31 20.54 -10.87
N THR A 107 2.84 21.78 -10.96
CA THR A 107 1.53 22.23 -10.43
C THR A 107 0.36 21.38 -10.90
N GLY A 108 0.47 20.78 -12.10
CA GLY A 108 -0.56 19.91 -12.69
C GLY A 108 -0.58 18.47 -12.19
N SER A 109 0.40 18.01 -11.40
CA SER A 109 0.46 16.61 -10.92
C SER A 109 -0.57 16.27 -9.86
N GLY A 110 -1.13 17.28 -9.18
CA GLY A 110 -1.99 17.08 -8.01
C GLY A 110 -1.25 16.58 -6.77
N LEU A 111 0.09 16.51 -6.81
CA LEU A 111 0.95 16.09 -5.71
C LEU A 111 1.52 17.29 -4.95
N GLY A 112 1.82 17.08 -3.66
CA GLY A 112 2.58 18.01 -2.83
C GLY A 112 3.89 17.38 -2.35
N PRO A 113 4.79 18.16 -1.72
CA PRO A 113 6.01 17.61 -1.11
C PRO A 113 5.68 16.51 -0.10
N ASP A 114 4.58 16.67 0.63
CA ASP A 114 4.00 15.67 1.51
C ASP A 114 2.64 15.21 0.98
N ASN A 115 2.44 13.90 0.97
CA ASN A 115 1.19 13.28 0.56
C ASN A 115 0.84 12.15 1.53
N ARG A 116 -0.45 11.85 1.61
CA ARG A 116 -0.96 10.63 2.22
C ARG A 116 -1.24 9.61 1.12
N PHE A 117 -0.97 8.34 1.40
CA PHE A 117 -1.34 7.26 0.50
C PHE A 117 -2.17 6.19 1.20
N SER A 118 -2.94 5.46 0.40
CA SER A 118 -3.66 4.26 0.84
C SER A 118 -3.75 3.23 -0.29
N CYS A 119 -3.81 1.95 0.08
CA CYS A 119 -4.04 0.83 -0.81
C CYS A 119 -4.98 -0.18 -0.14
N SER A 120 -5.82 -0.84 -0.94
CA SER A 120 -6.42 -2.12 -0.59
C SER A 120 -5.68 -3.22 -1.32
N VAL A 121 -5.08 -4.15 -0.58
CA VAL A 121 -4.24 -5.22 -1.13
C VAL A 121 -4.81 -6.58 -0.72
N ILE A 122 -5.30 -7.32 -1.71
CA ILE A 122 -5.90 -8.64 -1.54
C ILE A 122 -4.81 -9.69 -1.67
N VAL A 123 -4.70 -10.54 -0.66
CA VAL A 123 -3.84 -11.73 -0.66
C VAL A 123 -4.74 -12.95 -0.79
N PHE A 124 -4.41 -13.82 -1.74
CA PHE A 124 -5.09 -15.08 -1.97
C PHE A 124 -4.34 -16.25 -1.32
N ASP A 125 -5.03 -17.36 -1.09
CA ASP A 125 -4.50 -18.59 -0.49
C ASP A 125 -3.39 -19.27 -1.33
N ASP A 126 -3.36 -19.01 -2.64
CA ASP A 126 -2.29 -19.41 -3.56
C ASP A 126 -1.07 -18.46 -3.56
N ASN A 127 -1.04 -17.49 -2.63
CA ASN A 127 -0.04 -16.43 -2.50
C ASN A 127 -0.07 -15.37 -3.63
N THR A 128 -1.08 -15.36 -4.49
CA THR A 128 -1.30 -14.21 -5.38
C THR A 128 -1.58 -12.97 -4.53
N ILE A 129 -0.93 -11.85 -4.86
CA ILE A 129 -1.15 -10.56 -4.21
C ILE A 129 -1.60 -9.57 -5.27
N HIS A 130 -2.71 -8.89 -5.01
CA HIS A 130 -3.31 -7.94 -5.94
C HIS A 130 -3.62 -6.62 -5.24
N VAL A 131 -3.16 -5.51 -5.80
CA VAL A 131 -3.52 -4.16 -5.32
C VAL A 131 -4.81 -3.74 -6.00
N ALA A 132 -5.95 -3.96 -5.32
CA ALA A 132 -7.28 -3.72 -5.84
C ALA A 132 -7.59 -2.22 -6.00
N SER A 133 -7.13 -1.41 -5.06
CA SER A 133 -7.23 0.04 -5.14
C SER A 133 -6.02 0.71 -4.54
N ARG A 134 -5.72 1.92 -5.03
CA ARG A 134 -4.60 2.75 -4.57
C ARG A 134 -4.94 4.22 -4.74
N GLN A 135 -4.47 5.05 -3.82
CA GLN A 135 -4.70 6.48 -3.86
C GLN A 135 -3.50 7.23 -3.28
N VAL A 136 -3.21 8.39 -3.87
CA VAL A 136 -2.28 9.38 -3.33
C VAL A 136 -3.03 10.70 -3.24
N LEU A 137 -3.00 11.31 -2.07
CA LEU A 137 -3.69 12.56 -1.76
C LEU A 137 -2.69 13.57 -1.22
N ARG A 138 -2.65 14.73 -1.84
CA ARG A 138 -1.91 15.87 -1.30
C ARG A 138 -2.49 16.27 0.07
N THR A 139 -1.61 16.50 1.03
CA THR A 139 -1.96 17.04 2.35
C THR A 139 -1.78 18.54 2.44
#